data_AF-A0A2U1QRW8-F1
#
_entry.id   AF-A0A2U1QRW8-F1
#
_cell.length_a   1.000
_cell.length_b   1.000
_cell.length_c   1.000
_cell.angle_alpha   90.00
_cell.angle_beta   90.00
_cell.angle_gamma   90.00
#
_symmetry.space_group_name_H-M   'P 1'
#
loop_
_entity.id
_entity.type
_entity.pdbx_description
1 polymer ?
#
loop_
_entity_poly.entity_id
_entity_poly.type
_entity_poly.pdbx_seq_one_letter_code
_entity_poly.pdbx_strand_id
1 'polypeptide(L)'
;MFHKNIKLILAALLVVAAVWQFTESNIGNGIFLILLTAIPVFLYFKNEFILLAFLKLRKQDFEGAKKWLAYIKNPEAALVRKQQGYFNYLHGIMLSQTNINQAEKHFKKAIELGLSMDMDLAVAKLNLAGVAMSRRRKLEATNLLNEAKKLDKQGMLKDQISMMKDQMKKI
;
A
#
# COMPACT_ATOMS: atom_id res chain seq x y z
N MET A 1 -2.97 -5.42 -17.69
CA MET A 1 -3.88 -4.89 -16.65
C MET A 1 -4.53 -3.66 -17.24
N PHE A 2 -5.84 -3.54 -17.14
CA PHE A 2 -6.61 -2.47 -17.76
C PHE A 2 -6.24 -1.10 -17.17
N HIS A 3 -6.27 -0.06 -18.01
CA HIS A 3 -5.98 1.31 -17.59
C HIS A 3 -6.93 1.71 -16.45
N LYS A 4 -6.46 2.48 -15.46
CA LYS A 4 -7.27 2.88 -14.28
C LYS A 4 -8.66 3.45 -14.63
N ASN A 5 -8.77 4.06 -15.82
CA ASN A 5 -9.97 4.69 -16.35
C ASN A 5 -11.07 3.71 -16.76
N ILE A 6 -10.76 2.43 -17.01
CA ILE A 6 -11.77 1.45 -17.45
C ILE A 6 -12.80 1.19 -16.34
N LYS A 7 -12.39 1.24 -15.07
CA LYS A 7 -13.32 1.13 -13.94
C LYS A 7 -14.30 2.32 -13.89
N LEU A 8 -13.85 3.51 -14.29
CA LEU A 8 -14.70 4.71 -14.36
C LEU A 8 -15.65 4.67 -15.56
N ILE A 9 -15.20 4.16 -16.71
CA ILE A 9 -16.06 3.94 -17.89
C ILE A 9 -17.17 2.94 -17.54
N LEU A 10 -16.84 1.85 -16.84
CA LEU A 10 -17.80 0.85 -16.42
C LEU A 10 -18.82 1.42 -15.42
N ALA A 11 -18.38 2.25 -14.48
CA ALA A 11 -19.26 2.98 -13.58
C ALA A 11 -20.20 3.94 -14.34
N ALA A 12 -19.68 4.69 -15.33
CA ALA A 12 -20.48 5.60 -16.15
C ALA A 12 -21.56 4.84 -16.95
N LEU A 13 -21.21 3.69 -17.54
CA LEU A 13 -22.16 2.84 -18.26
C LEU A 13 -23.27 2.31 -17.34
N LEU A 14 -22.93 1.90 -16.11
CA LEU A 14 -23.93 1.46 -15.13
C LEU A 14 -24.87 2.60 -14.71
N VAL A 15 -24.37 3.83 -14.57
CA VAL A 15 -25.20 5.00 -14.27
C VAL A 15 -26.13 5.31 -15.44
N VAL A 16 -25.64 5.28 -16.69
CA VAL A 16 -26.48 5.47 -17.89
C VAL A 16 -27.56 4.38 -17.98
N ALA A 17 -27.20 3.13 -17.72
CA ALA A 17 -28.16 2.02 -17.68
C ALA A 17 -29.20 2.19 -16.57
N ALA A 18 -28.81 2.70 -15.39
CA ALA A 18 -29.73 3.01 -14.31
C ALA A 18 -30.73 4.11 -14.71
N VAL A 19 -30.26 5.19 -15.35
CA VAL A 19 -31.12 6.27 -15.87
C VAL A 19 -32.12 5.72 -16.88
N TRP A 20 -31.68 4.85 -17.80
CA TRP A 20 -32.59 4.20 -18.75
C TRP A 20 -33.64 3.32 -18.06
N GLN A 21 -33.26 2.52 -17.06
CA GLN A 21 -34.22 1.72 -16.27
C GLN A 21 -35.26 2.58 -15.55
N PHE A 22 -34.90 3.78 -15.08
CA PHE A 22 -35.88 4.72 -14.51
C PHE A 22 -36.88 5.23 -15.57
N THR A 23 -36.45 5.41 -16.83
CA THR A 23 -37.38 5.83 -17.90
C THR A 23 -38.39 4.74 -18.28
N GLU A 24 -38.05 3.46 -18.10
CA GLU A 24 -38.98 2.34 -18.31
C GLU A 24 -39.83 1.99 -17.07
N SER A 25 -39.86 2.86 -16.05
CA SER A 25 -40.57 2.65 -14.77
C SER A 25 -40.09 1.44 -13.94
N ASN A 26 -38.94 0.87 -14.27
CA ASN A 26 -38.30 -0.22 -13.52
C ASN A 26 -37.47 0.32 -12.33
N ILE A 27 -38.14 0.99 -11.39
CA ILE A 27 -37.52 1.75 -10.29
C ILE A 27 -36.60 0.87 -9.43
N GLY A 28 -37.00 -0.37 -9.14
CA GLY A 28 -36.21 -1.31 -8.34
C GLY A 28 -34.87 -1.68 -9.00
N ASN A 29 -34.88 -1.91 -10.33
CA ASN A 29 -33.66 -2.22 -11.08
C ASN A 29 -32.73 -1.01 -11.18
N GLY A 30 -33.29 0.20 -11.36
CA GLY A 30 -32.53 1.45 -11.35
C GLY A 30 -31.79 1.68 -10.03
N ILE A 31 -32.46 1.49 -8.89
CA ILE A 31 -31.85 1.61 -7.55
C ILE A 31 -30.75 0.55 -7.36
N PHE A 32 -31.00 -0.70 -7.79
CA PHE A 32 -30.01 -1.77 -7.70
C PHE A 32 -28.76 -1.47 -8.53
N LEU A 33 -28.92 -0.95 -9.76
CA LEU A 33 -27.80 -0.56 -10.61
C LEU A 33 -27.00 0.60 -10.00
N ILE A 34 -27.65 1.58 -9.38
CA ILE A 34 -26.95 2.64 -8.64
C ILE A 34 -26.14 2.06 -7.48
N LEU A 35 -26.71 1.17 -6.66
CA LEU A 35 -25.95 0.48 -5.60
C LEU A 35 -24.77 -0.31 -6.18
N LEU A 36 -24.96 -0.98 -7.31
CA LEU A 36 -23.93 -1.74 -8.00
C LEU A 36 -22.78 -0.84 -8.48
N THR A 37 -23.03 0.42 -8.83
CA THR A 37 -21.98 1.38 -9.23
C THR A 37 -20.99 1.70 -8.12
N ALA A 38 -21.37 1.51 -6.85
CA ALA A 38 -20.46 1.71 -5.72
C ALA A 38 -19.26 0.73 -5.77
N ILE A 39 -19.44 -0.47 -6.34
CA ILE A 39 -18.40 -1.51 -6.42
C ILE A 39 -17.22 -1.08 -7.33
N PRO A 40 -17.42 -0.77 -8.63
CA PRO A 40 -16.32 -0.35 -9.50
C PRO A 40 -15.66 0.96 -9.02
N VAL A 41 -16.43 1.87 -8.42
CA VAL A 41 -15.89 3.10 -7.82
C VAL A 41 -15.01 2.78 -6.61
N PHE A 42 -15.45 1.90 -5.70
CA PHE A 42 -14.64 1.46 -4.57
C PHE A 42 -13.35 0.75 -5.02
N LEU A 43 -13.46 -0.15 -5.99
CA LEU A 43 -12.32 -0.87 -6.58
C LEU A 43 -11.37 0.03 -7.39
N TYR A 44 -11.79 1.23 -7.78
CA TYR A 44 -10.91 2.25 -8.34
C TYR A 44 -10.00 2.85 -7.26
N PHE A 45 -10.57 3.22 -6.10
CA PHE A 45 -9.81 3.82 -5.00
C PHE A 45 -8.98 2.82 -4.18
N LYS A 46 -9.39 1.56 -4.10
CA LYS A 46 -8.67 0.50 -3.39
C LYS A 46 -8.42 -0.68 -4.34
N ASN A 47 -7.18 -0.79 -4.83
CA ASN A 47 -6.81 -1.90 -5.71
C ASN A 47 -6.85 -3.24 -4.95
N GLU A 48 -7.65 -4.19 -5.46
CA GLU A 48 -7.85 -5.51 -4.85
C GLU A 48 -6.54 -6.30 -4.69
N PHE A 49 -5.62 -6.21 -5.64
CA PHE A 49 -4.38 -6.97 -5.62
C PHE A 49 -3.44 -6.52 -4.49
N ILE A 50 -3.40 -5.22 -4.21
CA ILE A 50 -2.63 -4.67 -3.08
C ILE A 50 -3.23 -5.13 -1.75
N LEU A 51 -4.56 -5.12 -1.62
CA LEU A 51 -5.24 -5.59 -0.41
C LEU A 51 -5.01 -7.08 -0.17
N LEU A 52 -5.14 -7.90 -1.21
CA LEU A 52 -4.89 -9.34 -1.14
C LEU A 52 -3.42 -9.64 -0.82
N ALA A 53 -2.48 -8.93 -1.44
CA ALA A 53 -1.06 -9.05 -1.12
C ALA A 53 -0.76 -8.67 0.34
N PHE A 54 -1.38 -7.61 0.87
CA PHE A 54 -1.26 -7.24 2.28
C PHE A 54 -1.78 -8.33 3.21
N LEU A 55 -2.95 -8.90 2.91
CA LEU A 55 -3.53 -9.99 3.70
C LEU A 55 -2.64 -11.23 3.71
N LYS A 56 -2.04 -11.57 2.56
CA LYS A 56 -1.08 -12.67 2.44
C LYS A 56 0.20 -12.40 3.24
N LEU A 57 0.76 -11.20 3.16
CA LEU A 57 1.93 -10.82 3.96
C LEU A 57 1.67 -10.89 5.46
N ARG A 58 0.49 -10.50 5.91
CA ARG A 58 0.11 -10.61 7.33
C ARG A 58 0.07 -12.06 7.81
N LYS A 59 -0.20 -13.01 6.91
CA LYS A 59 -0.14 -14.46 7.16
C LYS A 59 1.24 -15.06 6.90
N GLN A 60 2.28 -14.25 6.69
CA GLN A 60 3.63 -14.66 6.32
C GLN A 60 3.72 -15.44 5.00
N ASP A 61 2.70 -15.35 4.13
CA ASP A 61 2.67 -15.98 2.80
C ASP A 61 3.28 -15.02 1.76
N PHE A 62 4.61 -15.00 1.70
CA PHE A 62 5.39 -14.13 0.80
C PHE A 62 5.20 -14.50 -0.68
N GLU A 63 5.15 -15.79 -0.99
CA GLU A 63 4.94 -16.27 -2.36
C GLU A 63 3.55 -15.92 -2.88
N GLY A 64 2.51 -16.09 -2.04
CA GLY A 64 1.16 -15.66 -2.36
C GLY A 64 1.07 -14.15 -2.58
N ALA A 65 1.72 -13.35 -1.74
CA ALA A 65 1.78 -11.90 -1.92
C ALA A 65 2.47 -11.50 -3.22
N LYS A 66 3.60 -12.13 -3.56
CA LYS A 66 4.33 -11.90 -4.81
C LYS A 66 3.48 -12.23 -6.04
N LYS A 67 2.73 -13.34 -6.01
CA LYS A 67 1.78 -13.69 -7.08
C LYS A 67 0.72 -12.60 -7.26
N TRP A 68 0.14 -12.10 -6.16
CA TRP A 68 -0.85 -11.03 -6.22
C TRP A 68 -0.29 -9.73 -6.80
N LEU A 69 0.92 -9.35 -6.39
CA LEU A 69 1.60 -8.16 -6.93
C LEU A 69 2.02 -8.34 -8.40
N ALA A 70 2.33 -9.56 -8.85
CA ALA A 70 2.70 -9.84 -10.23
C ALA A 70 1.56 -9.60 -11.24
N TYR A 71 0.29 -9.62 -10.80
CA TYR A 71 -0.83 -9.21 -11.66
C TYR A 71 -0.77 -7.71 -12.01
N ILE A 72 -0.08 -6.90 -11.21
CA ILE A 72 0.13 -5.47 -11.43
C ILE A 72 1.33 -5.28 -12.36
N LYS A 73 1.11 -5.47 -13.66
CA LYS A 73 2.17 -5.36 -14.68
C LYS A 73 2.70 -3.94 -14.88
N ASN A 74 1.85 -2.92 -14.74
CA ASN A 74 2.24 -1.51 -14.88
C ASN A 74 1.67 -0.68 -13.73
N PRO A 75 2.43 -0.52 -12.63
CA PRO A 75 1.99 0.24 -11.45
C PRO A 75 1.65 1.69 -11.77
N GLU A 76 2.39 2.36 -12.67
CA GLU A 76 2.19 3.78 -12.94
C GLU A 76 0.89 4.07 -13.69
N ALA A 77 0.55 3.21 -14.65
CA ALA A 77 -0.69 3.32 -15.42
C ALA A 77 -1.92 2.79 -14.67
N ALA A 78 -1.74 1.76 -13.84
CA ALA A 78 -2.85 1.04 -13.20
C ALA A 78 -3.19 1.55 -11.79
N LEU A 79 -2.26 2.21 -11.10
CA LEU A 79 -2.42 2.60 -9.70
C LEU A 79 -2.37 4.12 -9.51
N VAL A 80 -3.16 4.61 -8.55
CA VAL A 80 -3.06 5.98 -8.05
C VAL A 80 -1.74 6.15 -7.28
N ARG A 81 -1.17 7.37 -7.21
CA ARG A 81 0.12 7.65 -6.54
C ARG A 81 0.27 6.97 -5.16
N LYS A 82 -0.74 7.05 -4.30
CA LYS A 82 -0.74 6.38 -2.98
C LYS A 82 -0.70 4.84 -3.10
N GLN A 83 -1.44 4.26 -4.04
CA GLN A 83 -1.43 2.82 -4.30
C GLN A 83 -0.06 2.36 -4.85
N GLN A 84 0.61 3.17 -5.67
CA GLN A 84 1.99 2.90 -6.08
C GLN A 84 2.94 2.93 -4.87
N GLY A 85 2.69 3.83 -3.91
CA GLY A 85 3.40 3.85 -2.62
C GLY A 85 3.24 2.52 -1.87
N TYR A 86 2.01 2.01 -1.76
CA TYR A 86 1.74 0.70 -1.16
C TYR A 86 2.36 -0.47 -1.91
N PHE A 87 2.32 -0.45 -3.24
CA PHE A 87 2.98 -1.46 -4.05
C PHE A 87 4.48 -1.56 -3.73
N ASN A 88 5.16 -0.41 -3.69
CA ASN A 88 6.57 -0.33 -3.32
C ASN A 88 6.82 -0.74 -1.86
N TYR A 89 5.95 -0.34 -0.94
CA TYR A 89 6.05 -0.72 0.46
C TYR A 89 6.01 -2.25 0.66
N LEU A 90 5.07 -2.94 -0.01
CA LEU A 90 4.97 -4.39 0.05
C LEU A 90 6.20 -5.07 -0.55
N HIS A 91 6.70 -4.58 -1.69
CA HIS A 91 7.97 -5.05 -2.26
C HIS A 91 9.16 -4.83 -1.32
N GLY A 92 9.21 -3.69 -0.64
CA GLY A 92 10.21 -3.37 0.37
C GLY A 92 10.22 -4.41 1.49
N ILE A 93 9.05 -4.73 2.06
CA ILE A 93 8.93 -5.73 3.14
C ILE A 93 9.42 -7.11 2.68
N MET A 94 9.01 -7.57 1.50
CA MET A 94 9.42 -8.87 0.98
C MET A 94 10.93 -8.95 0.75
N LEU A 95 11.52 -7.86 0.24
CA LEU A 95 12.95 -7.80 -0.06
C LEU A 95 13.81 -7.52 1.16
N SER A 96 13.28 -6.99 2.26
CA SER A 96 14.04 -6.76 3.50
C SER A 96 14.77 -8.02 4.00
N GLN A 97 14.22 -9.21 3.72
CA GLN A 97 14.81 -10.48 4.16
C GLN A 97 15.90 -11.00 3.22
N THR A 98 15.81 -10.69 1.92
CA THR A 98 16.66 -11.30 0.89
C THR A 98 17.64 -10.32 0.24
N ASN A 99 17.25 -9.06 0.10
CA ASN A 99 18.05 -8.02 -0.54
C ASN A 99 17.78 -6.64 0.07
N ILE A 100 18.59 -6.28 1.07
CA ILE A 100 18.52 -5.02 1.80
C ILE A 100 18.68 -3.79 0.87
N ASN A 101 19.51 -3.89 -0.17
CA ASN A 101 19.76 -2.79 -1.10
C ASN A 101 18.54 -2.48 -1.97
N GLN A 102 17.85 -3.52 -2.44
CA GLN A 102 16.60 -3.33 -3.19
C GLN A 102 15.46 -2.88 -2.25
N ALA A 103 15.39 -3.44 -1.03
CA ALA A 103 14.42 -3.03 -0.04
C ALA A 103 14.50 -1.52 0.27
N GLU A 104 15.71 -0.97 0.42
CA GLU A 104 15.92 0.46 0.64
C GLU A 104 15.33 1.32 -0.50
N LYS A 105 15.57 0.92 -1.76
CA LYS A 105 15.04 1.63 -2.93
C LYS A 105 13.52 1.65 -2.92
N HIS A 106 12.91 0.51 -2.64
CA HIS A 106 11.46 0.38 -2.57
C HIS A 106 10.86 1.19 -1.41
N PHE A 107 11.45 1.15 -0.21
CA PHE A 107 10.95 1.96 0.90
C PHE A 107 11.09 3.46 0.64
N LYS A 108 12.23 3.93 0.09
CA LYS A 108 12.38 5.34 -0.29
C LYS A 108 11.33 5.76 -1.30
N LYS A 109 11.09 4.92 -2.32
CA LYS A 109 10.06 5.20 -3.33
C LYS A 109 8.65 5.20 -2.73
N ALA A 110 8.36 4.29 -1.80
CA ALA A 110 7.08 4.25 -1.10
C ALA A 110 6.81 5.53 -0.29
N ILE A 111 7.83 6.04 0.40
CA ILE A 111 7.74 7.29 1.17
C ILE A 111 7.56 8.50 0.25
N GLU A 112 8.30 8.57 -0.86
CA GLU A 112 8.20 9.64 -1.87
C GLU A 112 6.81 9.70 -2.53
N LEU A 113 6.23 8.53 -2.79
CA LEU A 113 4.88 8.41 -3.34
C LEU A 113 3.79 8.70 -2.30
N GLY A 114 4.12 8.51 -1.02
CA GLY A 114 3.24 8.76 0.12
C GLY A 114 2.36 7.57 0.46
N LEU A 115 2.35 7.20 1.74
CA LEU A 115 1.49 6.17 2.31
C LEU A 115 0.27 6.82 2.96
N SER A 116 -0.89 6.17 2.93
CA SER A 116 -2.11 6.74 3.52
C SER A 116 -2.19 6.58 5.03
N MET A 117 -1.51 5.58 5.60
CA MET A 117 -1.53 5.30 7.03
C MET A 117 -0.18 5.65 7.66
N ASP A 118 -0.23 6.43 8.74
CA ASP A 118 0.94 6.81 9.54
C ASP A 118 1.70 5.57 10.03
N MET A 119 0.97 4.50 10.38
CA MET A 119 1.55 3.23 10.83
C MET A 119 2.43 2.57 9.76
N ASP A 120 1.94 2.48 8.51
CA ASP A 120 2.73 1.88 7.42
C ASP A 120 3.97 2.73 7.12
N LEU A 121 3.83 4.06 7.22
CA LEU A 121 4.95 4.99 7.10
C LEU A 121 5.97 4.81 8.24
N ALA A 122 5.50 4.60 9.47
CA ALA A 122 6.35 4.31 10.63
C ALA A 122 7.13 3.00 10.42
N VAL A 123 6.47 1.95 9.94
CA VAL A 123 7.12 0.67 9.61
C VAL A 123 8.17 0.84 8.50
N ALA A 124 7.85 1.60 7.44
CA ALA A 124 8.81 1.86 6.35
C ALA A 124 10.07 2.58 6.86
N LYS A 125 9.90 3.61 7.70
CA LYS A 125 11.01 4.36 8.31
C LYS A 125 11.82 3.51 9.29
N LEU A 126 11.14 2.66 10.08
CA LEU A 126 11.79 1.70 10.96
C LEU A 126 12.69 0.72 10.18
N ASN A 127 12.18 0.16 9.08
CA ASN A 127 12.98 -0.72 8.21
C ASN A 127 14.17 0.02 7.58
N LEU A 128 13.97 1.26 7.10
CA LEU A 128 15.07 2.08 6.60
C LEU A 128 16.11 2.40 7.67
N ALA A 129 15.70 2.62 8.92
CA ALA A 129 16.63 2.79 10.04
C ALA A 129 17.48 1.53 10.24
N GLY A 130 16.89 0.34 10.06
CA GLY A 130 17.61 -0.94 10.09
C GLY A 130 18.64 -1.06 8.98
N VAL A 131 18.29 -0.63 7.76
CA VAL A 131 19.23 -0.54 6.64
C VAL A 131 20.34 0.48 6.88
N ALA A 132 20.02 1.63 7.51
CA ALA A 132 21.01 2.63 7.85
C ALA A 132 21.99 2.10 8.92
N MET A 133 21.49 1.38 9.93
CA MET A 133 22.32 0.71 10.94
C MET A 133 23.26 -0.33 10.34
N SER A 134 22.79 -1.18 9.43
CA SER A 134 23.64 -2.21 8.80
C SER A 134 24.80 -1.59 8.00
N ARG A 135 24.63 -0.36 7.53
CA ARG A 135 25.66 0.43 6.86
C ARG A 135 26.43 1.39 7.80
N ARG A 136 26.33 1.21 9.11
CA ARG A 136 26.97 2.06 10.14
C ARG A 136 26.61 3.56 10.06
N ARG A 137 25.46 3.92 9.47
CA ARG A 137 24.98 5.30 9.35
C ARG A 137 24.13 5.68 10.57
N LYS A 138 24.80 5.89 11.71
CA LYS A 138 24.14 6.11 13.03
C LYS A 138 23.24 7.35 13.06
N LEU A 139 23.66 8.46 12.45
CA LEU A 139 22.89 9.70 12.45
C LEU A 139 21.59 9.59 11.64
N GLU A 140 21.67 9.01 10.44
CA GLU A 140 20.50 8.74 9.59
C GLU A 140 19.52 7.77 10.27
N ALA A 141 20.03 6.67 10.86
CA ALA A 141 19.21 5.72 11.61
C ALA A 141 18.49 6.39 12.79
N THR A 142 19.17 7.27 13.53
CA THR A 142 18.57 7.98 14.68
C THR A 142 17.39 8.85 14.24
N ASN A 143 17.58 9.61 13.15
CA ASN A 143 16.54 10.48 12.61
C ASN A 143 15.31 9.68 12.17
N LEU A 144 15.54 8.59 11.42
CA LEU A 144 14.48 7.70 10.97
C LEU A 144 13.70 7.05 12.12
N LEU A 145 14.40 6.61 13.18
CA LEU A 145 13.74 6.06 14.39
C LEU A 145 12.89 7.09 15.12
N ASN A 146 13.37 8.33 15.21
CA ASN A 146 12.61 9.41 15.85
C ASN A 146 11.36 9.76 15.04
N GLU A 147 11.45 9.79 13.72
CA GLU A 147 10.30 9.97 12.85
C GLU A 147 9.31 8.80 12.92
N ALA A 148 9.80 7.56 12.93
CA ALA A 148 8.96 6.38 13.12
C ALA A 148 8.21 6.44 14.46
N LYS A 149 8.89 6.83 15.55
CA LYS A 149 8.26 7.01 16.88
C LYS A 149 7.17 8.09 16.87
N LYS A 150 7.37 9.19 16.15
CA LYS A 150 6.36 10.27 16.04
C LYS A 150 5.10 9.81 15.29
N LEU A 151 5.26 8.91 14.33
CA LEU A 151 4.17 8.37 13.53
C LEU A 151 3.44 7.21 14.22
N ASP A 152 4.11 6.47 15.10
CA ASP A 152 3.53 5.40 15.92
C ASP A 152 2.70 5.94 17.10
N LYS A 153 1.52 6.48 16.79
CA LYS A 153 0.58 7.04 17.78
C LYS A 153 0.00 5.99 18.73
N GLN A 154 -0.02 4.72 18.33
CA GLN A 154 -0.63 3.62 19.09
C GLN A 154 0.40 2.80 19.88
N GLY A 155 1.70 3.12 19.76
CA GLY A 155 2.77 2.42 20.47
C GLY A 155 2.99 0.99 19.99
N MET A 156 2.51 0.64 18.79
CA MET A 156 2.60 -0.72 18.24
C MET A 156 4.02 -1.10 17.81
N LEU A 157 4.90 -0.12 17.58
CA LEU A 157 6.30 -0.31 17.22
C LEU A 157 7.27 -0.02 18.37
N LYS A 158 6.75 0.21 19.58
CA LYS A 158 7.54 0.67 20.73
C LYS A 158 8.69 -0.29 21.05
N ASP A 159 8.43 -1.59 21.04
CA ASP A 159 9.42 -2.61 21.38
C ASP A 159 10.49 -2.71 20.29
N GLN A 160 10.10 -2.68 19.02
CA GLN A 160 11.04 -2.72 17.90
C GLN A 160 11.92 -1.46 17.86
N ILE A 161 11.33 -0.28 18.11
CA ILE A 161 12.09 0.98 18.21
C ILE A 161 13.07 0.92 19.39
N SER A 162 12.67 0.39 20.53
CA SER A 162 13.54 0.25 21.70
C SER A 162 14.70 -0.69 21.42
N MET A 163 14.42 -1.87 20.86
CA MET A 163 15.42 -2.87 20.49
C MET A 163 16.44 -2.29 19.50
N MET A 164 15.99 -1.55 18.48
CA MET A 164 16.90 -0.90 17.54
C MET A 164 17.74 0.17 18.20
N LYS A 165 17.17 0.99 19.10
CA LYS A 165 17.95 1.99 19.86
C LYS A 165 19.04 1.34 20.70
N ASP A 166 18.77 0.19 21.31
CA ASP A 166 19.78 -0.52 22.09
C ASP A 166 20.87 -1.14 21.21
N GLN A 167 20.52 -1.64 20.03
CA GLN A 167 21.51 -2.05 19.02
C GLN A 167 22.40 -0.88 18.58
N MET A 168 21.84 0.33 18.41
CA MET A 168 22.61 1.53 18.05
C MET A 168 23.63 1.97 19.10
N LYS A 169 23.41 1.64 20.38
CA LYS A 169 24.38 1.94 21.44
C LYS A 169 25.63 1.07 21.34
N LYS A 170 25.50 -0.12 20.72
CA LYS A 170 26.59 -1.09 20.53
C LYS A 170 27.40 -0.85 19.25
N ILE A 171 26.97 0.11 18.41
CA ILE A 171 27.64 0.56 17.18
C ILE A 171 28.36 1.88 17.47
#